data_AF-A0A511D4T9-F1
#
_entry.id   AF-A0A511D4T9-F1
#
_cell.length_a   1.000
_cell.length_b   1.000
_cell.length_c   1.000
_cell.angle_alpha   90.00
_cell.angle_beta   90.00
_cell.angle_gamma   90.00
#
_symmetry.space_group_name_H-M   'P 1'
#
loop_
_entity.id
_entity.type
_entity.pdbx_description
1 polymer ?
#
loop_
_entity_poly.entity_id
_entity_poly.type
_entity_poly.pdbx_seq_one_letter_code
_entity_poly.pdbx_strand_id
1 'polypeptide(L)'
;MAAGTYQNWRDVADLAMDAISRDPDKEVPAGGGKACLSRVIFLRNLRTNQVVRQRIVRMIGAVDQNNIITAFPTIGSVSRRV
;
A
#
# COMPACT_ATOMS: atom_id res chain seq x y z
N MET A 1 -4.31 20.52 10.48
CA MET A 1 -4.17 19.61 9.31
C MET A 1 -5.09 18.43 9.57
N ALA A 2 -6.05 18.19 8.69
CA ALA A 2 -7.12 17.22 8.90
C ALA A 2 -6.63 15.80 8.64
N ALA A 3 -5.94 15.21 9.63
CA ALA A 3 -5.78 13.77 9.72
C ALA A 3 -7.12 13.17 10.17
N GLY A 4 -7.66 12.21 9.42
CA GLY A 4 -8.87 11.46 9.80
C GLY A 4 -10.15 11.77 9.02
N THR A 5 -10.13 12.66 8.03
CA THR A 5 -11.31 12.88 7.16
C THR A 5 -11.27 12.07 5.86
N TYR A 6 -10.17 11.36 5.57
CA TYR A 6 -9.96 10.58 4.34
C TYR A 6 -10.24 11.37 3.04
N GLN A 7 -10.09 12.70 3.09
CA GLN A 7 -10.46 13.57 1.97
C GLN A 7 -9.28 13.93 1.08
N ASN A 8 -8.05 13.72 1.55
CA ASN A 8 -6.85 14.08 0.82
C ASN A 8 -6.06 12.84 0.40
N TRP A 9 -5.38 12.94 -0.73
CA TRP A 9 -4.55 11.85 -1.28
C TRP A 9 -3.43 11.42 -0.31
N ARG A 10 -2.99 12.32 0.58
CA ARG A 10 -2.01 12.02 1.64
C ARG A 10 -2.56 11.04 2.68
N ASP A 11 -3.79 11.21 3.14
CA ASP A 11 -4.38 10.30 4.13
C ASP A 11 -4.50 8.87 3.56
N VAL A 12 -4.82 8.77 2.27
CA VAL A 12 -4.86 7.49 1.56
C VAL A 12 -3.46 6.88 1.42
N ALA A 13 -2.43 7.70 1.21
CA ALA A 13 -1.05 7.26 1.15
C ALA A 13 -0.55 6.78 2.52
N ASP A 14 -0.85 7.50 3.59
CA ASP A 14 -0.47 7.14 4.95
C ASP A 14 -1.17 5.84 5.39
N LEU A 15 -2.47 5.71 5.11
CA LEU A 15 -3.21 4.47 5.34
C LEU A 15 -2.63 3.29 4.54
N ALA A 16 -2.17 3.56 3.31
CA ALA A 16 -1.51 2.54 2.50
C ALA A 16 -0.19 2.08 3.13
N MET A 17 0.63 3.02 3.58
CA MET A 17 1.91 2.73 4.21
C MET A 17 1.73 1.98 5.53
N ASP A 18 0.78 2.39 6.38
CA ASP A 18 0.46 1.68 7.63
C ASP A 18 -0.06 0.26 7.35
N ALA A 19 -0.98 0.10 6.40
CA ALA A 19 -1.53 -1.21 6.05
C ALA A 19 -0.47 -2.16 5.50
N ILE A 20 0.40 -1.70 4.60
CA ILE A 20 1.48 -2.53 4.04
C ILE A 20 2.50 -2.90 5.11
N SER A 21 2.81 -1.99 6.03
CA SER A 21 3.81 -2.22 7.08
C SER A 21 3.38 -3.26 8.11
N ARG A 22 2.07 -3.42 8.32
CA ARG A 22 1.50 -4.39 9.26
C ARG A 22 1.25 -5.75 8.62
N ASP A 23 0.75 -5.75 7.40
CA ASP A 23 0.31 -6.96 6.70
C ASP A 23 0.48 -6.76 5.18
N PRO A 24 1.65 -7.05 4.60
CA PRO A 24 1.84 -6.98 3.15
C PRO A 24 1.19 -8.19 2.45
N ASP A 25 0.46 -7.99 1.35
CA ASP A 25 -0.06 -9.11 0.55
C ASP A 25 1.07 -9.93 -0.09
N LYS A 26 2.16 -9.25 -0.44
CA LYS A 26 3.40 -9.85 -0.93
C LYS A 26 4.60 -9.11 -0.39
N GLU A 27 5.59 -9.89 0.00
CA GLU A 27 6.93 -9.44 0.36
C GLU A 27 7.97 -10.19 -0.49
N VAL A 28 8.83 -9.44 -1.17
CA VAL A 28 9.93 -10.00 -1.97
C VAL A 28 11.23 -9.22 -1.72
N PRO A 29 12.40 -9.86 -1.79
CA PRO A 29 13.67 -9.14 -1.69
C PRO A 29 13.81 -8.10 -2.82
N ALA A 30 14.17 -6.87 -2.47
CA ALA A 30 14.50 -5.80 -3.42
C ALA A 30 16.03 -5.66 -3.65
N GLY A 31 16.83 -6.50 -2.99
CA GLY A 31 18.29 -6.47 -3.04
C GLY A 31 18.91 -5.45 -2.08
N GLY A 32 20.17 -5.68 -1.69
CA GLY A 32 20.93 -4.75 -0.85
C GLY A 32 20.31 -4.46 0.52
N GLY A 33 19.80 -5.50 1.22
CA GLY A 33 19.17 -5.36 2.53
C GLY A 33 17.77 -4.70 2.51
N LYS A 34 17.13 -4.65 1.34
CA LYS A 34 15.80 -4.05 1.14
C LYS A 34 14.75 -5.10 0.82
N ALA A 35 13.54 -4.87 1.28
CA ALA A 35 12.34 -5.64 0.92
C ALA A 35 11.38 -4.76 0.12
N CYS A 36 10.77 -5.36 -0.90
CA CYS A 36 9.64 -4.81 -1.64
C CYS A 36 8.35 -5.45 -1.12
N LEU A 37 7.55 -4.63 -0.48
CA LEU A 37 6.26 -4.96 0.09
C LEU A 37 5.17 -4.42 -0.84
N SER A 38 4.07 -5.14 -1.00
CA SER A 38 2.94 -4.64 -1.78
C SER A 38 1.62 -5.08 -1.19
N ARG A 39 0.60 -4.23 -1.33
CA ARG A 39 -0.77 -4.51 -0.92
C ARG A 39 -1.77 -3.90 -1.89
N VAL A 40 -2.90 -4.58 -2.07
CA VAL A 40 -4.07 -4.07 -2.76
C VAL A 40 -4.94 -3.31 -1.77
N ILE A 41 -5.27 -2.07 -2.10
CA ILE A 41 -6.14 -1.21 -1.29
C ILE A 41 -7.43 -0.98 -2.04
N PHE A 42 -8.54 -1.23 -1.34
CA PHE A 42 -9.89 -1.02 -1.83
C PHE A 42 -10.47 0.24 -1.21
N LEU A 43 -10.81 1.21 -2.05
CA LEU A 43 -11.63 2.34 -1.65
C LEU A 43 -13.09 1.91 -1.70
N ARG A 44 -13.73 1.82 -0.53
CA ARG A 44 -15.13 1.43 -0.40
C ARG A 44 -15.99 2.63 -0.06
N ASN A 45 -17.14 2.76 -0.72
CA ASN A 45 -18.18 3.68 -0.29
C ASN A 45 -18.93 3.06 0.90
N LEU A 46 -18.87 3.67 2.07
CA LEU A 46 -19.51 3.16 3.27
C LEU A 46 -21.05 3.20 3.22
N ARG A 47 -21.65 4.06 2.36
CA ARG A 47 -23.11 4.17 2.23
C ARG A 47 -23.70 3.05 1.36
N THR A 48 -23.05 2.74 0.25
CA THR A 48 -23.52 1.71 -0.70
C THR A 48 -22.81 0.37 -0.53
N ASN A 49 -21.78 0.33 0.33
CA ASN A 49 -20.92 -0.83 0.56
C ASN A 49 -20.16 -1.32 -0.69
N GLN A 50 -20.16 -0.52 -1.76
CA GLN A 50 -19.53 -0.85 -3.04
C GLN A 50 -18.07 -0.40 -3.08
N VAL A 51 -17.25 -1.17 -3.79
CA VAL A 51 -15.87 -0.79 -4.11
C VAL A 51 -15.90 0.27 -5.22
N VAL A 52 -15.42 1.46 -4.91
CA VAL A 52 -15.34 2.59 -5.84
C VAL A 52 -14.04 2.53 -6.63
N ARG A 53 -12.95 2.08 -6.00
CA ARG A 53 -11.64 2.02 -6.63
C ARG A 53 -10.77 0.94 -5.99
N GLN A 54 -9.91 0.34 -6.79
CA GLN A 54 -8.84 -0.54 -6.32
C GLN A 54 -7.50 0.04 -6.79
N ARG A 55 -6.48 -0.01 -5.94
CA ARG A 55 -5.11 0.36 -6.30
C ARG A 55 -4.11 -0.56 -5.63
N ILE A 56 -3.06 -0.92 -6.35
CA ILE A 56 -1.90 -1.61 -5.77
C ILE A 56 -0.91 -0.54 -5.32
N VAL A 57 -0.45 -0.63 -4.08
CA VAL A 57 0.63 0.20 -3.57
C VAL A 57 1.83 -0.69 -3.30
N ARG A 58 3.00 -0.23 -3.72
CA ARG A 58 4.29 -0.85 -3.45
C ARG A 58 5.07 0.02 -2.48
N MET A 59 5.79 -0.62 -1.59
CA MET A 59 6.62 0.01 -0.58
C MET A 59 7.98 -0.69 -0.54
N ILE A 60 9.05 0.08 -0.55
CA ILE A 60 10.41 -0.44 -0.34
C ILE A 60 10.82 -0.09 1.07
N GLY A 61 11.12 -1.10 1.88
CA GLY A 61 11.63 -0.95 3.24
C GLY A 61 13.06 -1.47 3.36
N ALA A 62 13.84 -0.91 4.29
CA ALA A 62 15.10 -1.50 4.74
C ALA A 62 14.79 -2.58 5.78
N VAL A 63 15.23 -3.81 5.54
CA VAL A 63 14.94 -4.98 6.39
C VAL A 63 15.53 -4.80 7.79
N ASP A 64 16.74 -4.26 7.86
CA ASP A 64 17.50 -4.18 9.12
C ASP A 64 17.20 -2.92 9.95
N GLN A 65 16.62 -1.89 9.33
CA GLN A 65 16.42 -0.57 9.96
C GLN A 65 14.95 -0.26 10.23
N ASN A 66 14.05 -1.20 9.93
CA ASN A 66 12.60 -1.04 10.04
C ASN A 66 12.11 0.29 9.43
N ASN A 67 12.77 0.74 8.36
CA ASN A 67 12.63 2.08 7.81
C ASN A 67 12.01 2.01 6.41
N ILE A 68 10.99 2.82 6.16
CA ILE A 68 10.34 2.93 4.85
C ILE A 68 11.18 3.87 3.98
N ILE A 69 11.72 3.35 2.89
CA ILE A 69 12.54 4.12 1.93
C ILE A 69 11.63 4.88 0.98
N THR A 70 10.63 4.21 0.41
CA THR A 70 9.69 4.82 -0.53
C THR A 70 8.40 4.02 -0.63
N ALA A 71 7.28 4.70 -0.89
CA ALA A 71 6.00 4.08 -1.21
C ALA A 71 5.39 4.78 -2.43
N PHE A 72 4.85 3.99 -3.36
CA PHE A 72 4.26 4.53 -4.59
C PHE A 72 3.10 3.66 -5.11
N PRO A 73 2.06 4.30 -5.68
CA PRO A 73 0.99 3.57 -6.33
C PRO A 73 1.50 3.00 -7.66
N THR A 74 1.24 1.72 -7.92
CA THR A 74 1.57 1.08 -9.20
C THR A 74 0.29 0.72 -9.95
N ILE A 75 0.33 0.84 -11.27
CA ILE A 75 -0.66 0.24 -12.16
C ILE A 75 -0.07 -1.10 -12.57
N GLY A 76 -0.29 -2.12 -11.75
CA GLY A 76 0.14 -3.47 -12.05
C GLY A 76 -1.08 -4.36 -12.13
N SER A 77 -1.24 -5.12 -13.21
CA SER A 77 -2.14 -6.26 -13.21
C SER A 77 -1.72 -7.20 -12.09
N VAL A 78 -2.67 -7.60 -11.24
CA VAL A 78 -2.48 -8.80 -10.41
C VAL A 78 -2.28 -9.93 -11.41
N SER A 79 -1.04 -10.36 -11.64
CA SER A 79 -0.77 -11.55 -12.44
C SER A 79 -1.36 -12.73 -11.66
N ARG A 80 -2.61 -13.04 -12.00
CA ARG A 80 -3.30 -14.26 -11.58
C ARG A 80 -2.55 -15.38 -12.28
N ARG A 81 -1.56 -16.00 -11.61
CA ARG A 81 -1.10 -17.32 -12.04
C ARG A 81 -2.29 -18.25 -11.83
N VAL A 82 -2.84 -18.71 -12.94
CA VAL A 82 -3.73 -19.87 -13.04
C VAL A 82 -2.87 -21.11 -12.88
#